data_AF-A0A925Y1H7-F1
#
_entry.id   AF-A0A925Y1H7-F1
#
_cell.length_a   1.000
_cell.length_b   1.000
_cell.length_c   1.000
_cell.angle_alpha   90.00
_cell.angle_beta   90.00
_cell.angle_gamma   90.00
#
_symmetry.space_group_name_H-M   'P 1'
#
loop_
_entity.id
_entity.type
_entity.pdbx_description
1 polymer ?
#
loop_
_entity_poly.entity_id
_entity_poly.type
_entity_poly.pdbx_seq_one_letter_code
_entity_poly.pdbx_strand_id
1 'polypeptide(L)'
;ERHRHRYEFNNAYRRQLVEAGFRISGSSLDDRLVEIIELAGHPFFIATQFHPEFKSRPSKPHPLFLGLVRSALERTNQLDHPHQYQAPLPQEV
;
A
#
# COMPACT_ATOMS: atom_id res chain seq x y z
N GLU A 1 0.13 -6.53 13.80
CA GLU A 1 1.58 -6.33 13.54
C GLU A 1 2.25 -5.80 14.82
N ARG A 2 3.41 -5.13 14.81
CA ARG A 2 3.92 -4.40 15.99
C ARG A 2 3.64 -2.90 15.83
N HIS A 3 3.09 -2.25 16.85
CA HIS A 3 2.68 -0.84 16.82
C HIS A 3 3.43 -0.06 17.90
N ARG A 4 3.89 1.16 17.59
CA ARG A 4 4.54 2.04 18.56
C ARG A 4 4.27 3.50 18.23
N HIS A 5 3.02 3.89 18.39
CA HIS A 5 2.53 5.24 18.12
C HIS A 5 1.42 5.59 19.13
N ARG A 6 0.94 6.84 19.08
CA ARG A 6 -0.14 7.36 19.96
C ARG A 6 -1.28 8.02 19.20
N TYR A 7 -1.03 8.40 17.95
CA TYR A 7 -2.01 9.06 17.11
C TYR A 7 -2.64 8.02 16.21
N GLU A 8 -3.95 8.12 16.07
CA GLU A 8 -4.75 7.24 15.23
C GLU A 8 -5.36 8.01 14.06
N PHE A 9 -5.77 7.26 13.04
CA PHE A 9 -6.53 7.82 11.93
C PHE A 9 -7.84 8.46 12.42
N ASN A 10 -8.08 9.71 12.04
CA ASN A 10 -9.35 10.38 12.34
C ASN A 10 -10.42 9.98 11.32
N ASN A 11 -11.37 9.15 11.76
CA ASN A 11 -12.48 8.66 10.93
C ASN A 11 -13.36 9.74 10.31
N ALA A 12 -13.33 10.99 10.81
CA ALA A 12 -14.01 12.11 10.15
C ALA A 12 -13.48 12.35 8.72
N TYR A 13 -12.23 12.00 8.44
CA TYR A 13 -11.61 12.13 7.12
C TYR A 13 -11.73 10.88 6.25
N ARG A 14 -12.36 9.80 6.75
CA ARG A 14 -12.45 8.50 6.05
C ARG A 14 -13.03 8.67 4.65
N ARG A 15 -14.18 9.33 4.56
CA ARG A 15 -14.90 9.54 3.30
C ARG A 15 -14.11 10.42 2.33
N GLN A 16 -13.55 11.52 2.80
CA GLN A 16 -12.78 12.45 1.95
C GLN A 16 -11.56 11.77 1.32
N LEU A 17 -10.86 10.93 2.08
CA LEU A 17 -9.70 10.20 1.55
C LEU A 17 -10.12 9.12 0.55
N VAL A 18 -11.22 8.41 0.80
CA VAL A 18 -11.76 7.45 -0.17
C VAL A 18 -12.17 8.13 -1.47
N GLU A 19 -12.87 9.27 -1.39
CA GLU A 19 -13.25 10.09 -2.56
C GLU A 19 -12.01 10.65 -3.30
N ALA A 20 -10.90 10.88 -2.58
CA ALA A 20 -9.62 11.28 -3.18
C ALA A 20 -8.83 10.12 -3.82
N GLY A 21 -9.38 8.89 -3.85
CA GLY A 21 -8.78 7.73 -4.51
C GLY A 21 -7.99 6.79 -3.60
N PHE A 22 -7.94 7.05 -2.28
CA PHE A 22 -7.37 6.09 -1.34
C PHE A 22 -8.34 4.93 -1.08
N ARG A 23 -7.79 3.75 -0.81
CA ARG A 23 -8.53 2.57 -0.35
C ARG A 23 -8.08 2.22 1.06
N ILE A 24 -9.04 1.96 1.94
CA ILE A 24 -8.76 1.42 3.28
C ILE A 24 -8.71 -0.10 3.14
N SER A 25 -7.52 -0.67 3.10
CA SER A 25 -7.30 -2.09 2.86
C SER A 25 -7.03 -2.89 4.14
N GLY A 26 -6.82 -2.21 5.27
CA GLY A 26 -6.67 -2.84 6.57
C GLY A 26 -7.27 -1.99 7.67
N SER A 27 -8.10 -2.60 8.51
CA SER A 27 -8.65 -2.00 9.72
C SER A 27 -8.58 -3.00 10.88
N SER A 28 -8.68 -2.49 12.11
CA SER A 28 -8.82 -3.32 13.31
C SER A 28 -10.05 -4.22 13.22
N LEU A 29 -10.11 -5.28 14.04
CA LEU A 29 -11.20 -6.25 14.03
C LEU A 29 -12.59 -5.63 14.27
N ASP A 30 -12.65 -4.49 14.94
CA ASP A 30 -13.87 -3.71 15.19
C ASP A 30 -14.13 -2.60 14.15
N ASP A 31 -13.34 -2.56 13.07
CA ASP A 31 -13.34 -1.56 11.98
C ASP A 31 -13.17 -0.10 12.43
N ARG A 32 -12.74 0.13 13.66
CA ARG A 32 -12.59 1.49 14.21
C ARG A 32 -11.28 2.14 13.85
N LEU A 33 -10.19 1.38 13.80
CA LEU A 33 -8.85 1.90 13.53
C LEU A 33 -8.45 1.50 12.12
N VAL A 34 -8.16 2.50 11.30
CA VAL A 34 -7.53 2.28 10.00
C VAL A 34 -6.05 1.96 10.23
N GLU A 35 -5.64 0.78 9.77
CA GLU A 35 -4.27 0.29 9.93
C GLU A 35 -3.47 0.36 8.63
N ILE A 36 -4.13 0.19 7.48
CA ILE A 36 -3.48 0.15 6.16
C ILE A 36 -4.33 0.92 5.14
N ILE A 37 -3.66 1.75 4.34
CA ILE A 37 -4.24 2.40 3.17
C ILE A 37 -3.41 2.13 1.91
N GLU A 38 -4.11 2.16 0.77
CA GLU A 38 -3.55 2.04 -0.57
C GLU A 38 -4.01 3.20 -1.44
N LEU A 39 -3.27 3.53 -2.50
CA LEU A 39 -3.71 4.52 -3.50
C LEU A 39 -4.08 3.81 -4.80
N ALA A 40 -5.34 3.91 -5.20
CA ALA A 40 -5.80 3.30 -6.44
C ALA A 40 -5.07 3.92 -7.65
N GLY A 41 -4.71 3.10 -8.63
CA GLY A 41 -4.00 3.54 -9.85
C GLY A 41 -2.49 3.73 -9.70
N HIS A 42 -1.93 3.67 -8.48
CA HIS A 42 -0.49 3.61 -8.28
C HIS A 42 -0.01 2.15 -8.25
N PRO A 43 1.05 1.77 -8.99
CA PRO A 43 1.47 0.37 -9.13
C PRO A 43 1.85 -0.28 -7.79
N PHE A 44 2.39 0.51 -6.85
CA PHE A 44 2.63 0.08 -5.48
C PHE A 44 2.64 1.27 -4.54
N PHE A 45 1.49 1.57 -3.92
CA PHE A 45 1.40 2.54 -2.83
C PHE A 45 0.69 1.87 -1.67
N ILE A 46 1.43 1.62 -0.59
CA ILE A 46 0.89 1.04 0.63
C ILE A 46 1.47 1.85 1.80
N ALA A 47 0.61 2.34 2.67
CA ALA A 47 1.00 2.96 3.93
C ALA A 47 0.34 2.18 5.08
N THR A 48 1.12 1.95 6.13
CA THR A 48 0.67 1.20 7.31
C THR A 48 1.07 1.93 8.59
N GLN A 49 0.23 1.82 9.63
CA GLN A 49 0.54 2.33 10.96
C GLN A 49 1.51 1.44 11.75
N PHE A 50 1.60 0.15 11.40
CA PHE A 50 2.48 -0.77 12.12
C PHE A 50 3.90 -0.79 11.54
N HIS A 51 4.79 -1.47 12.26
CA HIS A 51 6.20 -1.62 11.93
C HIS A 51 6.48 -3.02 11.32
N PRO A 52 6.34 -3.20 9.98
CA PRO A 52 6.60 -4.49 9.33
C PRO A 52 8.06 -4.95 9.45
N GLU A 53 9.00 -4.02 9.66
CA GLU A 53 10.43 -4.26 9.80
C GLU A 53 10.75 -5.22 10.94
N PHE A 54 10.03 -5.13 12.07
CA PHE A 54 10.33 -5.97 13.23
C PHE A 54 10.00 -7.45 13.02
N LYS A 55 9.16 -7.77 12.02
CA LYS A 55 8.80 -9.14 11.67
C LYS A 55 9.49 -9.67 10.41
N SER A 56 10.16 -8.81 9.64
CA SER A 56 10.92 -9.24 8.47
C SER A 56 12.18 -10.03 8.89
N ARG A 57 12.51 -11.11 8.17
CA ARG A 57 13.71 -11.93 8.37
C ARG A 57 14.37 -12.25 7.03
N PRO A 58 15.69 -12.50 6.97
CA PRO A 58 16.36 -12.87 5.72
C PRO A 58 15.74 -14.06 4.99
N SER A 59 15.35 -15.12 5.72
CA SER A 59 14.70 -16.31 5.15
C SER A 59 13.19 -16.15 4.93
N LYS A 60 12.59 -15.09 5.47
CA LYS A 60 11.15 -14.81 5.39
C LYS A 60 10.93 -13.30 5.38
N PRO A 61 11.18 -12.63 4.23
CA PRO A 61 10.97 -11.20 4.13
C PRO A 61 9.50 -10.86 4.35
N HIS A 62 9.23 -9.72 4.98
CA HIS A 62 7.85 -9.27 5.15
C HIS A 62 7.20 -9.00 3.77
N PRO A 63 5.93 -9.41 3.54
CA PRO A 63 5.27 -9.26 2.25
C PRO A 63 5.29 -7.83 1.69
N LEU A 64 5.14 -6.81 2.55
CA LEU A 64 5.19 -5.40 2.12
C LEU A 64 6.54 -5.01 1.50
N PHE A 65 7.67 -5.45 2.07
CA PHE A 65 8.98 -5.17 1.48
C PHE A 65 9.21 -5.97 0.21
N LEU A 66 8.78 -7.24 0.19
CA LEU A 66 8.88 -8.07 -1.01
C LEU A 66 8.05 -7.49 -2.16
N GLY A 67 6.84 -7.02 -1.88
CA GLY A 67 5.98 -6.32 -2.84
C GLY A 67 6.63 -5.05 -3.37
N LEU A 68 7.16 -4.20 -2.47
CA LEU A 68 7.84 -2.96 -2.87
C LEU A 68 8.99 -3.23 -3.84
N VAL A 69 9.88 -4.17 -3.52
CA VAL A 69 11.03 -4.51 -4.36
C VAL A 69 10.58 -5.11 -5.70
N ARG A 70 9.57 -5.99 -5.69
CA ARG A 70 9.00 -6.57 -6.93
C ARG A 70 8.44 -5.48 -7.84
N SER A 71 7.60 -4.60 -7.32
CA SER A 71 7.01 -3.52 -8.11
C SER A 71 8.05 -2.52 -8.61
N ALA A 72 9.11 -2.26 -7.84
CA ALA A 72 10.25 -1.47 -8.30
C ALA A 72 10.99 -2.15 -9.47
N LEU A 73 11.24 -3.46 -9.37
CA LEU A 73 11.89 -4.23 -10.44
C LEU A 73 11.04 -4.27 -11.71
N GLU A 74 9.73 -4.51 -11.58
CA GLU A 74 8.78 -4.46 -12.69
C GLU A 74 8.80 -3.08 -13.36
N ARG A 75 8.79 -2.00 -12.58
CA ARG A 75 8.87 -0.64 -13.12
C ARG A 75 10.18 -0.41 -13.88
N THR A 76 11.32 -0.86 -13.36
CA THR A 76 12.61 -0.75 -14.05
C THR A 76 12.59 -1.50 -15.39
N ASN A 77 12.13 -2.75 -15.39
CA ASN A 77 12.07 -3.55 -16.61
C ASN A 77 11.18 -2.91 -17.70
N GLN A 78 10.08 -2.27 -17.30
CA GLN A 78 9.19 -1.52 -18.21
C GLN A 78 9.88 -0.30 -18.83
N LEU A 79 10.75 0.38 -18.07
CA LEU A 79 11.54 1.51 -18.59
C LEU A 79 12.60 1.05 -19.59
N ASP A 80 13.19 -0.12 -19.37
CA ASP A 80 14.20 -0.69 -20.28
C ASP A 80 13.59 -1.23 -21.60
N HIS A 81 12.29 -1.54 -21.61
CA HIS A 81 11.58 -2.13 -22.77
C HIS A 81 10.30 -1.34 -23.12
N PRO A 82 10.41 -0.07 -23.54
CA PRO A 82 9.26 0.83 -23.67
C PRO A 82 8.22 0.38 -24.71
N HIS A 83 8.63 -0.37 -25.73
CA HIS A 83 7.72 -0.84 -26.80
C HIS A 83 6.87 -2.06 -26.42
N GLN A 84 7.13 -2.69 -25.27
CA GLN A 84 6.34 -3.83 -24.78
C GLN A 84 5.38 -3.42 -23.66
N TYR A 85 5.40 -2.15 -23.23
CA TYR A 85 4.59 -1.67 -22.12
C TYR A 85 3.26 -1.07 -22.60
N GLN A 86 2.16 -1.78 -22.32
CA GLN A 86 0.81 -1.22 -22.35
C GLN A 86 0.46 -0.82 -20.92
N ALA A 87 0.38 0.48 -20.62
CA ALA A 87 -0.11 0.92 -19.32
C ALA A 87 -1.50 0.32 -19.08
N PRO A 88 -1.81 -0.20 -17.88
CA PRO A 88 -3.17 -0.59 -17.56
C PRO A 88 -4.07 0.62 -17.77
N LEU A 89 -5.10 0.46 -18.61
CA LEU A 89 -6.09 1.50 -18.86
C LEU A 89 -6.66 1.95 -17.50
N PRO A 90 -6.81 3.26 -17.25
CA PRO A 90 -7.48 3.72 -16.05
C PRO A 90 -8.84 3.04 -15.99
N GLN A 91 -9.12 2.34 -14.89
CA GLN A 91 -10.45 1.74 -14.69
C GLN A 91 -11.43 2.91 -14.60
N GLU A 92 -12.29 3.04 -15.62
CA GLU A 92 -13.37 4.01 -15.62
C GLU A 92 -14.25 3.77 -14.37
N VAL A 93 -14.63 4.89 -13.74
CA VAL A 93 -15.41 4.98 -12.50
C VAL A 93 -16.85 4.57 -12.73
#